data_AF-A0A2V6NRE7-F1
#
_entry.id   AF-A0A2V6NRE7-F1
#
_cell.length_a   1.000
_cell.length_b   1.000
_cell.length_c   1.000
_cell.angle_alpha   90.00
_cell.angle_beta   90.00
_cell.angle_gamma   90.00
#
_symmetry.space_group_name_H-M   'P 1'
#
loop_
_entity.id
_entity.type
_entity.pdbx_description
1 polymer ?
#
loop_
_entity_poly.entity_id
_entity_poly.type
_entity_poly.pdbx_seq_one_letter_code
_entity_poly.pdbx_strand_id
1 'polypeptide(L)'
;MILHIARVILIIFEVLALFNLLIIVHELGHFLAARWRGLYIEKFGVWFGKPIWKKTINGVEYSLGSLPFGGFVALPQLAPMDMIEGKADVDRAQLPKISAFDKIIVAFAGPLFSFLLAVVFAIVIWTVGRPVSESEATTIIGYVVPDGPAAQAGLKAGDKIISVDGHAVTRFGGMSEDSTSWRIVRSEDETIP
;
A
#
# COMPACT_ATOMS: atom_id res chain seq x y z
N MET A 1 18.45 -17.43 15.40
CA MET A 1 18.11 -18.14 14.14
C MET A 1 16.60 -18.40 14.00
N ILE A 2 15.96 -19.12 14.93
CA ILE A 2 14.50 -19.44 14.87
C ILE A 2 13.62 -18.18 14.80
N LEU A 3 13.89 -17.18 15.64
CA LEU A 3 13.17 -15.88 15.63
C LEU A 3 13.30 -15.13 14.28
N HIS A 4 14.44 -15.25 13.60
CA HIS A 4 14.63 -14.62 12.29
C HIS A 4 13.80 -15.33 11.22
N ILE A 5 13.80 -16.66 11.22
CA ILE A 5 13.00 -17.46 10.30
C ILE A 5 11.51 -17.17 10.51
N ALA A 6 11.05 -17.12 11.76
CA ALA A 6 9.67 -16.78 12.09
C ALA A 6 9.28 -15.36 11.61
N ARG A 7 10.16 -14.36 11.80
CA ARG A 7 9.93 -13.00 11.30
C ARG A 7 9.80 -12.98 9.78
N VAL A 8 10.68 -13.68 9.06
CA VAL A 8 10.63 -13.75 7.59
C VAL A 8 9.32 -14.38 7.11
N ILE A 9 8.89 -15.49 7.74
CA ILE A 9 7.63 -16.14 7.42
C ILE A 9 6.44 -15.19 7.65
N LEU A 10 6.43 -14.46 8.77
CA LEU A 10 5.39 -13.48 9.06
C LEU A 10 5.35 -12.35 8.01
N ILE A 11 6.51 -11.82 7.62
CA ILE A 11 6.58 -10.78 6.58
C ILE A 11 6.02 -11.31 5.26
N ILE A 12 6.37 -12.55 4.86
CA ILE A 12 5.83 -13.16 3.64
C ILE A 12 4.31 -13.26 3.73
N PHE A 13 3.78 -13.71 4.87
CA PHE A 13 2.35 -13.81 5.09
C PHE A 13 1.65 -12.44 5.04
N GLU A 14 2.20 -11.41 5.68
CA GLU A 14 1.68 -10.03 5.62
C GLU A 14 1.65 -9.49 4.19
N VAL A 15 2.74 -9.65 3.44
CA VAL A 15 2.80 -9.22 2.04
C VAL A 15 1.74 -9.92 1.21
N LEU A 16 1.61 -11.24 1.35
CA LEU A 16 0.57 -12.01 0.64
C LEU A 16 -0.83 -11.54 1.03
N ALA A 17 -1.10 -11.33 2.33
CA ALA A 17 -2.40 -10.88 2.81
C ALA A 17 -2.77 -9.50 2.26
N LEU A 18 -1.86 -8.52 2.35
CA LEU A 18 -2.09 -7.16 1.84
C LEU A 18 -2.23 -7.13 0.33
N PHE A 19 -1.41 -7.89 -0.40
CA PHE A 19 -1.51 -7.99 -1.86
C PHE A 19 -2.85 -8.58 -2.30
N ASN A 20 -3.30 -9.65 -1.63
CA ASN A 20 -4.60 -10.25 -1.92
C ASN A 20 -5.77 -9.34 -1.57
N LEU A 21 -5.69 -8.60 -0.46
CA LEU A 21 -6.69 -7.60 -0.13
C LEU A 21 -6.78 -6.51 -1.21
N LEU A 22 -5.63 -6.01 -1.68
CA LEU A 22 -5.57 -5.01 -2.75
C LEU A 22 -6.23 -5.52 -4.03
N ILE A 23 -5.91 -6.76 -4.44
CA ILE A 23 -6.51 -7.41 -5.61
C ILE A 23 -8.04 -7.50 -5.44
N ILE A 24 -8.52 -8.04 -4.32
CA ILE A 24 -9.97 -8.22 -4.09
C ILE A 24 -10.70 -6.87 -4.20
N VAL A 25 -10.15 -5.82 -3.62
CA VAL A 25 -10.73 -4.47 -3.67
C VAL A 25 -10.66 -3.87 -5.09
N HIS A 26 -9.59 -4.14 -5.83
CA HIS A 26 -9.45 -3.75 -7.24
C HIS A 26 -10.54 -4.38 -8.11
N GLU A 27 -10.64 -5.72 -8.07
CA GLU A 27 -11.66 -6.46 -8.83
C GLU A 27 -13.08 -6.05 -8.41
N LEU A 28 -13.28 -5.81 -7.11
CA LEU A 28 -14.56 -5.31 -6.61
C LEU A 28 -14.92 -3.95 -7.24
N GLY A 29 -13.95 -3.08 -7.49
CA GLY A 29 -14.16 -1.82 -8.21
C GLY A 29 -14.71 -2.03 -9.62
N HIS A 30 -14.06 -2.89 -10.41
CA HIS A 30 -14.54 -3.28 -11.74
C HIS A 30 -15.95 -3.88 -11.67
N PHE A 31 -16.16 -4.82 -10.75
CA PHE A 31 -17.43 -5.52 -10.57
C PHE A 31 -18.58 -4.57 -10.23
N LEU A 32 -18.39 -3.68 -9.25
CA LEU A 32 -19.41 -2.74 -8.82
C LEU A 32 -19.73 -1.71 -9.90
N ALA A 33 -18.71 -1.20 -10.60
CA ALA A 33 -18.92 -0.28 -11.71
C ALA A 33 -19.65 -0.96 -12.88
N ALA A 34 -19.29 -2.19 -13.22
CA ALA A 34 -19.96 -2.97 -14.26
C ALA A 34 -21.43 -3.20 -13.91
N ARG A 35 -21.73 -3.61 -12.66
CA ARG A 35 -23.11 -3.74 -12.16
C ARG A 35 -23.88 -2.42 -12.24
N TRP A 36 -23.26 -1.32 -11.84
CA TRP A 36 -23.89 0.00 -11.83
C TRP A 36 -24.20 0.52 -13.24
N ARG A 37 -23.29 0.27 -14.20
CA ARG A 37 -23.47 0.65 -15.61
C ARG A 37 -24.28 -0.38 -16.42
N GLY A 38 -24.73 -1.47 -15.80
CA GLY A 38 -25.57 -2.49 -16.45
C GLY A 38 -24.81 -3.39 -17.44
N LEU A 39 -23.51 -3.58 -17.25
CA LEU A 39 -22.72 -4.52 -18.04
C LEU A 39 -23.04 -5.96 -17.63
N TYR A 40 -22.91 -6.86 -18.59
CA TYR A 40 -22.97 -8.29 -18.36
C TYR A 40 -21.67 -8.76 -17.71
N ILE A 41 -21.80 -9.36 -16.54
CA ILE A 41 -20.69 -9.93 -15.77
C ILE A 41 -20.83 -11.44 -15.81
N GLU A 42 -19.85 -12.12 -16.39
CA GLU A 42 -19.88 -13.57 -16.50
C GLU A 42 -19.35 -14.23 -15.23
N LYS A 43 -18.16 -13.80 -14.79
CA LYS A 43 -17.42 -14.39 -13.68
C LYS A 43 -16.75 -13.32 -12.82
N PHE A 44 -16.73 -13.55 -11.52
CA PHE A 44 -15.94 -12.81 -10.55
C PHE A 44 -15.04 -13.82 -9.82
N GLY A 45 -13.75 -13.78 -10.12
CA GLY A 45 -12.75 -14.71 -9.59
C GLY A 45 -11.83 -14.02 -8.62
N VAL A 46 -11.67 -14.58 -7.43
CA VAL A 46 -10.56 -14.28 -6.53
C VAL A 46 -9.57 -15.42 -6.66
N TRP A 47 -8.28 -15.14 -6.83
CA TRP A 47 -7.22 -16.12 -7.08
C TRP A 47 -7.29 -16.76 -8.46
N PHE A 48 -6.12 -17.04 -9.04
CA PHE A 48 -6.00 -17.72 -10.33
C PHE A 48 -5.95 -19.24 -10.16
N GLY A 49 -5.90 -19.95 -11.29
CA GLY A 49 -5.75 -21.40 -11.33
C GLY A 49 -7.07 -22.15 -11.22
N LYS A 50 -7.00 -23.41 -10.79
CA LYS A 50 -8.19 -24.26 -10.72
C LYS A 50 -9.07 -23.79 -9.56
N PRO A 51 -10.38 -23.58 -9.77
CA PRO A 51 -11.27 -23.13 -8.72
C PRO A 51 -11.37 -24.21 -7.63
N ILE A 52 -10.97 -23.86 -6.41
CA ILE A 52 -11.21 -24.65 -5.20
C ILE A 52 -12.71 -24.61 -4.88
N TRP A 53 -13.33 -23.45 -5.11
CA TRP A 53 -14.74 -23.22 -4.88
C TRP A 53 -15.33 -22.39 -6.00
N LYS A 54 -16.58 -22.68 -6.36
CA LYS A 54 -17.36 -21.90 -7.32
C LYS A 54 -18.84 -21.93 -7.00
N LYS A 55 -19.54 -20.83 -7.23
CA LYS A 55 -20.99 -20.71 -7.06
C LYS A 55 -21.56 -19.64 -7.97
N THR A 56 -22.62 -19.96 -8.69
CA THR A 56 -23.34 -18.99 -9.51
C THR A 56 -24.46 -18.33 -8.71
N ILE A 57 -24.46 -17.00 -8.64
CA ILE A 57 -25.49 -16.21 -7.96
C ILE A 57 -25.91 -15.07 -8.87
N ASN A 58 -27.20 -14.96 -9.15
CA ASN A 58 -27.78 -13.91 -10.01
C ASN A 58 -27.10 -13.81 -11.40
N GLY A 59 -26.77 -14.95 -12.00
CA GLY A 59 -26.15 -15.02 -13.32
C GLY A 59 -24.64 -14.78 -13.36
N VAL A 60 -24.01 -14.47 -12.22
CA VAL A 60 -22.55 -14.31 -12.11
C VAL A 60 -21.94 -15.54 -11.43
N GLU A 61 -20.91 -16.14 -12.02
CA GLU A 61 -20.11 -17.18 -11.37
C GLU A 61 -19.06 -16.55 -10.44
N TYR A 62 -19.20 -16.77 -9.14
CA TYR A 62 -18.19 -16.41 -8.15
C TYR A 62 -17.26 -17.60 -7.97
N SER A 63 -15.95 -17.39 -8.07
CA SER A 63 -14.96 -18.46 -7.90
C SER A 63 -13.81 -18.04 -7.00
N LEU A 64 -13.26 -19.03 -6.30
CA LEU A 64 -12.02 -18.92 -5.55
C LEU A 64 -11.00 -19.90 -6.15
N GLY A 65 -9.97 -19.37 -6.80
CA GLY A 65 -8.88 -20.12 -7.42
C GLY A 65 -7.97 -20.82 -6.43
N SER A 66 -6.95 -21.52 -6.95
CA SER A 66 -5.96 -22.23 -6.15
C SER A 66 -4.65 -21.45 -5.93
N LEU A 67 -4.43 -20.39 -6.69
CA LEU A 67 -3.19 -19.60 -6.71
C LEU A 67 -3.46 -18.17 -6.22
N PRO A 68 -2.91 -17.75 -5.07
CA PRO A 68 -3.22 -16.47 -4.43
C PRO A 68 -2.47 -15.28 -5.06
N PHE A 69 -2.40 -15.25 -6.40
CA PHE A 69 -1.60 -14.30 -7.20
C PHE A 69 -2.44 -13.55 -8.23
N GLY A 70 -3.65 -13.13 -7.87
CA GLY A 70 -4.50 -12.32 -8.73
C GLY A 70 -5.99 -12.56 -8.51
N GLY A 71 -6.77 -12.06 -9.45
CA GLY A 71 -8.22 -12.08 -9.49
C GLY A 71 -8.67 -11.58 -10.86
N PHE A 72 -9.95 -11.68 -11.15
CA PHE A 72 -10.49 -11.19 -12.41
C PHE A 72 -11.99 -10.92 -12.37
N VAL A 73 -12.44 -9.98 -13.20
CA VAL A 73 -13.85 -9.83 -13.54
C VAL A 73 -14.03 -10.07 -15.04
N ALA A 74 -14.61 -11.21 -15.41
CA ALA A 74 -14.87 -11.53 -16.80
C ALA A 74 -16.01 -10.66 -17.34
N LEU A 75 -15.64 -9.65 -18.12
CA LEU A 75 -16.52 -8.66 -18.74
C LEU A 75 -16.43 -8.79 -20.27
N PRO A 76 -17.22 -9.67 -20.90
CA PRO A 76 -17.10 -9.97 -22.34
C PRO A 76 -17.25 -8.72 -23.22
N GLN A 77 -17.95 -7.69 -22.74
CA GLN A 77 -18.17 -6.45 -23.49
C GLN A 77 -16.93 -5.52 -23.54
N LEU A 78 -15.87 -5.82 -22.77
CA LEU A 78 -14.63 -5.04 -22.69
C LEU A 78 -13.50 -5.75 -23.46
N ALA A 79 -13.33 -5.33 -24.72
CA ALA A 79 -12.29 -5.82 -25.62
C ALA A 79 -10.87 -5.95 -25.00
N PRO A 80 -10.38 -4.98 -24.18
CA PRO A 80 -9.04 -5.02 -23.61
C PRO A 80 -8.86 -5.94 -22.39
N MET A 81 -9.94 -6.29 -21.67
CA MET A 81 -9.82 -7.05 -20.42
C MET A 81 -9.66 -8.56 -20.62
N ASP A 82 -10.23 -9.14 -21.68
CA ASP A 82 -10.11 -10.59 -21.95
C ASP A 82 -8.65 -11.07 -22.04
N MET A 83 -7.73 -10.19 -22.43
CA MET A 83 -6.30 -10.49 -22.52
C MET A 83 -5.58 -10.43 -21.17
N ILE A 84 -6.12 -9.69 -20.20
CA ILE A 84 -5.47 -9.37 -18.92
C ILE A 84 -6.09 -10.20 -17.79
N GLU A 85 -7.40 -10.39 -17.82
CA GLU A 85 -8.21 -10.94 -16.72
C GLU A 85 -8.87 -12.29 -17.06
N GLY A 86 -8.74 -12.79 -18.30
CA GLY A 86 -9.18 -14.13 -18.67
C GLY A 86 -10.32 -14.13 -19.70
N LYS A 87 -10.46 -15.25 -20.40
CA LYS A 87 -11.40 -15.38 -21.52
C LYS A 87 -12.84 -15.51 -21.00
N ALA A 88 -13.73 -14.69 -21.55
CA ALA A 88 -15.17 -14.91 -21.49
C ALA A 88 -15.56 -16.18 -22.26
N ASP A 89 -16.51 -16.95 -21.73
CA ASP A 89 -17.13 -18.10 -22.42
C ASP A 89 -18.29 -17.65 -23.34
N VAL A 90 -18.88 -16.48 -23.06
CA VAL A 90 -20.05 -15.97 -23.81
C VAL A 90 -19.61 -15.16 -25.03
N ASP A 91 -20.25 -15.42 -26.18
CA ASP A 91 -19.99 -14.67 -27.41
C ASP A 91 -20.44 -13.21 -27.29
N ARG A 92 -19.46 -12.30 -27.41
CA ARG A 92 -19.64 -10.85 -27.35
C ARG A 92 -20.70 -10.33 -28.34
N ALA A 93 -20.87 -11.01 -29.47
CA ALA A 93 -21.81 -10.61 -30.52
C ALA A 93 -23.29 -10.71 -30.08
N GLN A 94 -23.57 -11.50 -29.04
CA GLN A 94 -24.93 -11.70 -28.52
C GLN A 94 -25.31 -10.68 -27.43
N LEU A 95 -24.35 -9.85 -26.99
CA LEU A 95 -24.55 -8.91 -25.88
C LEU A 95 -24.89 -7.49 -26.38
N PRO A 96 -25.66 -6.72 -25.61
CA PRO A 96 -25.94 -5.32 -25.92
C PRO A 96 -24.64 -4.53 -26.08
N LYS A 97 -24.58 -3.65 -27.08
CA LYS A 97 -23.43 -2.75 -27.23
C LYS A 97 -23.47 -1.70 -26.11
N ILE A 98 -22.34 -1.53 -25.44
CA ILE A 98 -22.15 -0.51 -24.40
C ILE A 98 -21.40 0.70 -24.94
N SER A 99 -21.65 1.87 -24.37
CA SER A 99 -20.97 3.11 -24.76
C SER A 99 -19.48 3.03 -24.43
N ALA A 100 -18.64 3.70 -25.22
CA ALA A 100 -17.20 3.83 -24.91
C ALA A 100 -16.97 4.45 -23.52
N PHE A 101 -17.85 5.36 -23.10
CA PHE A 101 -17.76 5.98 -21.78
C PHE A 101 -17.99 4.98 -20.64
N ASP A 102 -18.92 4.04 -20.81
CA ASP A 102 -19.15 2.97 -19.83
C ASP A 102 -17.93 2.08 -19.70
N LYS A 103 -17.27 1.78 -20.82
CA LYS A 103 -16.01 1.01 -20.82
C LYS A 103 -14.92 1.71 -20.04
N ILE A 104 -14.78 3.03 -20.22
CA ILE A 104 -13.80 3.84 -19.49
C ILE A 104 -14.10 3.86 -18.01
N ILE A 105 -15.36 4.09 -17.61
CA ILE A 105 -15.76 4.07 -16.19
C ILE A 105 -15.38 2.74 -15.55
N VAL A 106 -15.77 1.64 -16.18
CA VAL A 106 -15.55 0.31 -15.61
C VAL A 106 -14.06 -0.03 -15.57
N ALA A 107 -13.30 0.25 -16.63
CA ALA A 107 -11.85 0.04 -16.66
C ALA A 107 -11.08 0.92 -15.67
N PHE A 108 -11.57 2.12 -15.35
CA PHE A 108 -10.95 2.99 -14.35
C PHE A 108 -11.34 2.65 -12.91
N ALA A 109 -12.48 1.99 -12.70
CA ALA A 109 -13.02 1.73 -11.38
C ALA A 109 -12.11 0.85 -10.50
N GLY A 110 -11.43 -0.15 -11.06
CA GLY A 110 -10.48 -0.98 -10.32
C GLY A 110 -9.33 -0.18 -9.72
N PRO A 111 -8.53 0.54 -10.53
CA PRO A 111 -7.49 1.44 -10.04
C PRO A 111 -7.99 2.48 -9.05
N LEU A 112 -9.18 3.05 -9.27
CA LEU A 112 -9.79 4.00 -8.35
C LEU A 112 -10.05 3.37 -6.97
N PHE A 113 -10.60 2.16 -6.92
CA PHE A 113 -10.85 1.45 -5.66
C PHE A 113 -9.56 1.09 -4.93
N SER A 114 -8.52 0.67 -5.66
CA SER A 114 -7.17 0.48 -5.10
C SER A 114 -6.61 1.77 -4.50
N PHE A 115 -6.78 2.90 -5.18
CA PHE A 115 -6.37 4.20 -4.67
C PHE A 115 -7.15 4.61 -3.42
N LEU A 116 -8.47 4.42 -3.41
CA LEU A 116 -9.30 4.69 -2.22
C LEU A 116 -8.87 3.82 -1.02
N LEU A 117 -8.55 2.55 -1.23
CA LEU A 117 -8.00 1.69 -0.19
C LEU A 117 -6.67 2.24 0.35
N ALA A 118 -5.78 2.72 -0.53
CA ALA A 118 -4.53 3.34 -0.12
C ALA A 118 -4.76 4.62 0.71
N VAL A 119 -5.76 5.45 0.34
CA VAL A 119 -6.15 6.63 1.13
C VAL A 119 -6.67 6.22 2.51
N VAL A 120 -7.50 5.17 2.59
CA VAL A 120 -7.97 4.63 3.88
C VAL A 120 -6.79 4.17 4.74
N PHE A 121 -5.85 3.42 4.18
CA PHE A 121 -4.64 3.02 4.92
C PHE A 121 -3.80 4.22 5.34
N ALA A 122 -3.65 5.24 4.49
CA ALA A 122 -2.94 6.46 4.85
C ALA A 122 -3.59 7.16 6.04
N ILE A 123 -4.93 7.26 6.07
CA ILE A 123 -5.68 7.83 7.20
C ILE A 123 -5.48 6.99 8.47
N VAL A 124 -5.53 5.66 8.36
CA VAL A 124 -5.29 4.76 9.50
C VAL A 124 -3.87 4.94 10.04
N ILE A 125 -2.86 4.95 9.18
CA ILE A 125 -1.46 5.16 9.59
C ILE A 125 -1.28 6.56 10.21
N TRP A 126 -1.92 7.58 9.65
CA TRP A 126 -1.86 8.94 10.18
C TRP A 126 -2.48 9.04 11.58
N THR A 127 -3.61 8.38 11.81
CA THR A 127 -4.35 8.44 13.08
C THR A 127 -3.76 7.54 14.17
N VAL A 128 -3.30 6.34 13.81
CA VAL A 128 -2.69 5.38 14.74
C VAL A 128 -1.21 5.70 14.99
N GLY A 129 -0.55 6.33 14.03
CA GLY A 129 0.89 6.49 14.02
C GLY A 129 1.62 5.21 13.58
N ARG A 130 2.94 5.33 13.42
CA ARG A 130 3.82 4.20 13.12
C ARG A 130 4.81 3.99 14.29
N PRO A 131 5.20 2.74 14.59
CA PRO A 131 6.30 2.51 15.50
C PRO A 131 7.57 3.15 14.93
N VAL A 132 8.17 4.03 15.70
CA VAL A 132 9.47 4.65 15.42
C VAL A 132 10.54 3.87 16.16
N SER A 133 11.69 3.64 15.54
CA SER A 133 12.80 2.99 16.25
C SER A 133 13.28 3.89 17.39
N GLU A 134 13.86 3.30 18.43
CA GLU A 134 14.46 4.09 19.51
C GLU A 134 15.51 5.08 18.98
N SER A 135 16.26 4.68 17.95
CA SER A 135 17.25 5.54 17.29
C SER A 135 16.62 6.75 16.59
N GLU A 136 15.38 6.63 16.10
CA GLU A 136 14.66 7.75 15.50
C GLU A 136 13.98 8.60 16.57
N ALA A 137 13.45 7.98 17.64
CA ALA A 137 12.62 8.62 18.65
C ALA A 137 13.40 9.30 19.78
N THR A 138 14.67 8.95 19.99
CA THR A 138 15.50 9.55 21.05
C THR A 138 16.13 10.87 20.59
N THR A 139 16.56 11.70 21.54
CA THR A 139 17.51 12.81 21.31
C THR A 139 18.82 12.62 22.07
N ILE A 140 19.02 11.41 22.61
CA ILE A 140 20.23 11.04 23.34
C ILE A 140 21.31 10.62 22.35
N ILE A 141 22.49 11.20 22.49
CA ILE A 141 23.64 10.89 21.65
C ILE A 141 24.13 9.48 21.96
N GLY A 142 24.01 8.56 20.99
CA GLY A 142 24.49 7.18 21.14
C GLY A 142 25.99 7.03 20.88
N TYR A 143 26.55 7.84 20.00
CA TYR A 143 27.95 7.77 19.60
C TYR A 143 28.44 9.13 19.09
N VAL A 144 29.67 9.48 19.44
CA VAL A 144 30.38 10.67 18.93
C VAL A 144 31.63 10.19 18.22
N VAL A 145 31.82 10.62 16.96
CA VAL A 145 33.01 10.28 16.17
C VAL A 145 34.24 10.90 16.83
N PRO A 146 35.29 10.11 17.17
CA PRO A 146 36.55 10.64 17.68
C PRO A 146 37.15 11.70 16.76
N ASP A 147 37.72 12.75 17.34
CA ASP A 147 38.33 13.90 16.64
C ASP A 147 37.41 14.68 15.68
N GLY A 148 36.13 14.33 15.61
CA GLY A 148 35.14 15.03 14.79
C GLY A 148 34.65 16.35 15.41
N PRO A 149 33.92 17.19 14.64
CA PRO A 149 33.43 18.48 15.12
C PRO A 149 32.62 18.40 16.43
N ALA A 150 31.77 17.38 16.56
CA ALA A 150 30.99 17.17 17.78
C ALA A 150 31.86 16.85 19.00
N ALA A 151 32.93 16.07 18.83
CA ALA A 151 33.88 15.77 19.92
C ALA A 151 34.67 17.02 20.32
N GLN A 152 35.09 17.84 19.36
CA GLN A 152 35.78 19.12 19.61
C GLN A 152 34.88 20.14 20.31
N ALA A 153 33.57 20.11 20.02
CA ALA A 153 32.55 20.89 20.72
C ALA A 153 32.22 20.35 22.14
N GLY A 154 32.79 19.20 22.54
CA GLY A 154 32.62 18.64 23.87
C GLY A 154 31.39 17.76 24.07
N LEU A 155 30.65 17.45 23.00
CA LEU A 155 29.50 16.53 23.05
C LEU A 155 29.97 15.11 23.39
N LYS A 156 29.17 14.42 24.21
CA LYS A 156 29.45 13.06 24.69
C LYS A 156 28.29 12.13 24.45
N ALA A 157 28.59 10.84 24.32
CA ALA A 157 27.56 9.81 24.37
C ALA A 157 26.81 9.89 25.71
N GLY A 158 25.48 9.87 25.65
CA GLY A 158 24.59 10.08 26.80
C GLY A 158 24.06 11.50 26.95
N ASP A 159 24.63 12.49 26.27
CA ASP A 159 24.07 13.85 26.27
C ASP A 159 22.70 13.85 25.58
N LYS A 160 21.75 14.63 26.11
CA LYS A 160 20.42 14.79 25.56
C LYS A 160 20.28 16.14 24.89
N ILE A 161 20.04 16.13 23.59
CA ILE A 161 19.77 17.35 22.82
C ILE A 161 18.34 17.78 23.12
N ILE A 162 18.18 19.00 23.65
CA ILE A 162 16.88 19.58 24.02
C ILE A 162 16.37 20.56 22.95
N SER A 163 17.29 21.23 22.25
CA SER A 163 17.00 22.18 21.18
C SER A 163 18.17 22.29 20.22
N VAL A 164 17.88 22.74 18.99
CA VAL A 164 18.86 23.14 17.98
C VAL A 164 18.41 24.51 17.46
N ASP A 165 19.30 25.51 17.44
CA ASP A 165 19.02 26.89 17.02
C ASP A 165 17.79 27.49 17.71
N GLY A 166 17.65 27.24 19.02
CA GLY A 166 16.51 27.70 19.84
C GLY A 166 15.20 26.94 19.60
N HIS A 167 15.14 25.99 18.66
CA HIS A 167 13.97 25.16 18.42
C HIS A 167 14.03 23.86 19.20
N ALA A 168 12.99 23.57 19.98
CA ALA A 168 12.89 22.32 20.73
C ALA A 168 12.85 21.10 19.79
N VAL A 169 13.59 20.05 20.14
CA VAL A 169 13.64 18.78 19.40
C VAL A 169 13.18 17.62 20.27
N THR A 170 12.44 16.70 19.68
CA THR A 170 11.87 15.53 20.38
C THR A 170 12.26 14.20 19.75
N ARG A 171 13.00 14.23 18.63
CA ARG A 171 13.44 13.05 17.89
C ARG A 171 14.78 13.31 17.21
N PHE A 172 15.53 12.26 16.89
CA PHE A 172 16.82 12.40 16.22
C PHE A 172 16.65 12.51 14.70
N GLY A 173 15.83 11.63 14.12
CA GLY A 173 15.66 11.49 12.67
C GLY A 173 14.33 12.00 12.13
N GLY A 174 14.20 12.02 10.80
CA GLY A 174 13.03 12.49 10.07
C GLY A 174 13.19 13.92 9.53
N MET A 175 12.31 14.34 8.63
CA MET A 175 12.32 15.67 7.98
C MET A 175 11.34 16.67 8.61
N SER A 176 11.03 16.48 9.90
CA SER A 176 10.08 17.30 10.64
C SER A 176 10.78 18.38 11.46
N GLU A 177 10.05 19.44 11.79
CA GLU A 177 10.58 20.60 12.54
C GLU A 177 11.07 20.26 13.96
N ASP A 178 10.67 19.11 14.51
CA ASP A 178 11.07 18.58 15.82
C ASP A 178 12.27 17.60 15.75
N SER A 179 12.86 17.42 14.56
CA SER A 179 13.98 16.50 14.29
C SER A 179 15.34 17.17 14.45
N THR A 180 16.20 16.55 15.27
CA THR A 180 17.58 17.00 15.50
C THR A 180 18.39 17.02 14.21
N SER A 181 18.39 15.92 13.44
CA SER A 181 19.18 15.82 12.21
C SER A 181 18.73 16.84 11.16
N TRP A 182 17.43 17.09 11.11
CA TRP A 182 16.85 18.00 10.12
C TRP A 182 17.12 19.46 10.43
N ARG A 183 17.06 19.83 11.72
CA ARG A 183 17.47 21.15 12.20
C ARG A 183 18.94 21.41 11.91
N ILE A 184 19.82 20.46 12.22
CA ILE A 184 21.25 20.59 11.94
C ILE A 184 21.50 20.78 10.43
N VAL A 185 20.84 19.99 9.57
CA VAL A 185 21.02 20.10 8.11
C VAL A 185 20.48 21.42 7.54
N ARG A 186 19.43 21.99 8.14
CA ARG A 186 18.87 23.27 7.73
C ARG A 186 19.43 24.47 8.52
N SER A 187 20.39 24.25 9.42
CA SER A 187 20.95 25.32 10.23
C SER A 187 21.67 26.31 9.32
N GLU A 188 21.33 27.59 9.45
CA GLU A 188 21.97 28.69 8.71
C GLU A 188 22.99 29.44 9.58
N ASP A 189 23.09 29.08 10.87
CA ASP A 189 24.00 29.72 11.81
C ASP A 189 25.44 29.21 11.60
N GLU A 190 26.41 30.12 11.75
CA GLU A 190 27.84 29.80 11.60
C GLU A 190 28.35 28.85 12.70
N THR A 191 27.61 28.74 13.80
CA THR A 191 27.91 27.88 14.96
C THR A 191 26.61 27.28 15.49
N ILE A 192 26.61 26.00 15.83
CA ILE A 192 25.49 25.34 16.54
C ILE A 192 25.74 25.52 18.05
N PRO A 193 25.03 26.45 18.75
CA PRO A 193 25.22 26.67 20.18
C PRO A 193 24.67 25.52 21.05
#